data_AF-A0A8G1RIR1-F1
#
_entry.id   AF-A0A8G1RIR1-F1
#
_cell.length_a   1.000
_cell.length_b   1.000
_cell.length_c   1.000
_cell.angle_alpha   90.00
_cell.angle_beta   90.00
_cell.angle_gamma   90.00
#
_symmetry.space_group_name_H-M   'P 1'
#
loop_
_entity.id
_entity.type
_entity.pdbx_description
1 polymer ?
#
loop_
_entity_poly.entity_id
_entity_poly.type
_entity_poly.pdbx_seq_one_letter_code
_entity_poly.pdbx_strand_id
1 'polypeptide(L)'
;MPAHLNHEEFFTSLTTLLTTTSQKARGSVYLTQKPWINADNSQDQQQQQQPAILIRATDGNTGAPNPKKAKTDKKTAAAGAKKVKLSTVVSPEELEAFYARYAEVCKAGMTGLKKRDRSKKKTAKGKA
;
A
#
# COMPACT_ATOMS: atom_id res chain seq x y z
N MET A 1 -17.96 -2.23 5.17
CA MET A 1 -16.67 -1.73 4.63
C MET A 1 -15.86 -1.19 5.81
N PRO A 2 -14.52 -1.24 5.81
CA PRO A 2 -13.75 -0.54 6.86
C PRO A 2 -14.11 0.94 6.85
N ALA A 3 -14.16 1.56 8.03
CA ALA A 3 -14.41 2.99 8.14
C ALA A 3 -13.30 3.77 7.42
N HIS A 4 -13.64 4.93 6.87
CA HIS A 4 -12.67 5.85 6.30
C HIS A 4 -11.91 6.52 7.43
N LEU A 5 -10.61 6.28 7.49
CA LEU A 5 -9.70 6.89 8.45
C LEU A 5 -9.32 8.29 7.97
N ASN A 6 -8.96 9.16 8.91
CA ASN A 6 -8.29 10.41 8.57
C ASN A 6 -6.89 10.12 7.97
N HIS A 7 -6.30 11.07 7.26
CA HIS A 7 -5.02 10.90 6.56
C HIS A 7 -3.88 10.55 7.52
N GLU A 8 -3.79 11.23 8.67
CA GLU A 8 -2.77 10.97 9.70
C GLU A 8 -2.88 9.55 10.29
N GLU A 9 -4.11 9.13 10.60
CA GLU A 9 -4.40 7.80 11.14
C GLU A 9 -4.11 6.72 10.09
N PHE A 10 -4.41 7.00 8.82
CA PHE A 10 -4.09 6.15 7.70
C PHE A 10 -2.58 5.95 7.56
N PHE A 11 -1.77 7.01 7.62
CA PHE A 11 -0.31 6.91 7.51
C PHE A 11 0.32 6.21 8.72
N THR A 12 -0.18 6.46 9.93
CA THR A 12 0.26 5.77 11.15
C THR A 12 -0.01 4.26 11.05
N SER A 13 -1.21 3.90 10.60
CA SER A 13 -1.61 2.50 10.39
C SER A 13 -0.81 1.86 9.25
N LEU A 14 -0.55 2.60 8.16
CA LEU A 14 0.24 2.13 7.02
C LEU A 14 1.70 1.87 7.40
N THR A 15 2.29 2.73 8.22
CA THR A 15 3.66 2.56 8.73
C THR A 15 3.77 1.28 9.57
N THR A 16 2.79 1.07 10.46
CA THR A 16 2.69 -0.16 11.27
C THR A 16 2.52 -1.39 10.38
N LEU A 17 1.69 -1.31 9.35
CA LEU A 17 1.47 -2.37 8.38
C LEU A 17 2.77 -2.74 7.64
N LEU A 18 3.45 -1.77 7.04
CA LEU A 18 4.70 -1.97 6.30
C LEU A 18 5.81 -2.54 7.18
N THR A 19 5.93 -2.06 8.42
CA THR A 19 6.92 -2.57 9.38
C THR A 19 6.64 -4.02 9.75
N THR A 20 5.36 -4.33 10.02
CA THR A 20 4.92 -5.69 10.36
C THR A 20 5.13 -6.66 9.20
N THR A 21 4.82 -6.26 7.95
CA THR A 21 5.02 -7.11 6.79
C THR A 21 6.49 -7.31 6.44
N SER A 22 7.32 -6.27 6.59
CA SER A 22 8.76 -6.31 6.32
C SER A 22 9.51 -7.20 7.33
N GLN A 23 9.20 -7.06 8.63
CA GLN A 23 9.94 -7.73 9.71
C GLN A 23 9.39 -9.12 10.07
N LYS A 24 8.06 -9.29 10.13
CA LYS A 24 7.42 -10.46 10.76
C LYS A 24 6.77 -11.40 9.75
N ALA A 25 5.91 -10.88 8.88
CA ALA A 25 5.03 -11.71 8.06
C ALA A 25 5.63 -12.12 6.70
N ARG A 26 6.65 -11.39 6.19
CA ARG A 26 7.23 -11.60 4.85
C ARG A 26 6.16 -11.76 3.76
N GLY A 27 5.35 -10.73 3.58
CA GLY A 27 4.27 -10.69 2.60
C GLY A 27 4.21 -9.38 1.82
N SER A 28 3.32 -9.32 0.83
CA SER A 28 3.05 -8.11 0.07
C SER A 28 2.10 -7.18 0.82
N VAL A 29 2.17 -5.89 0.56
CA VAL A 29 1.12 -4.92 0.93
C VAL A 29 0.50 -4.42 -0.37
N TYR A 30 -0.83 -4.49 -0.45
CA TYR A 30 -1.56 -4.04 -1.63
C TYR A 30 -2.19 -2.69 -1.34
N LEU A 31 -1.90 -1.71 -2.19
CA LEU A 31 -2.57 -0.42 -2.23
C LEU A 31 -3.43 -0.35 -3.49
N THR A 32 -4.72 -0.04 -3.32
CA THR A 32 -5.67 0.13 -4.43
C THR A 32 -6.24 1.53 -4.42
N GLN A 33 -6.36 2.11 -5.61
CA GLN A 33 -6.92 3.42 -5.84
C GLN A 33 -8.15 3.27 -6.74
N LYS A 34 -9.28 3.83 -6.31
CA LYS A 34 -10.51 3.87 -7.10
C LYS A 34 -11.10 5.28 -7.06
N PRO A 35 -11.65 5.80 -8.16
CA PRO A 35 -12.47 7.01 -8.11
C PRO A 35 -13.59 6.83 -7.09
N TRP A 36 -13.78 7.83 -6.24
CA TRP A 36 -14.86 7.87 -5.26
C TRP A 36 -16.09 8.51 -5.88
N ILE A 37 -17.02 7.67 -6.31
CA ILE A 37 -18.29 8.10 -6.90
C ILE A 37 -19.35 7.98 -5.80
N ASN A 38 -19.79 9.11 -5.25
CA ASN A 38 -20.91 9.14 -4.31
C ASN A 38 -22.21 8.88 -5.07
N ALA A 39 -22.89 7.77 -4.78
CA ALA A 39 -24.16 7.42 -5.43
C ALA A 39 -25.27 8.47 -5.21
N ASP A 40 -25.20 9.23 -4.11
CA ASP A 40 -26.15 10.31 -3.78
C ASP A 40 -25.89 11.63 -4.54
N ASN A 41 -24.78 11.76 -5.29
CA ASN A 41 -24.41 12.97 -6.03
C ASN A 41 -24.56 12.81 -7.56
N SER A 42 -25.49 11.94 -7.99
CA SER A 42 -25.65 11.55 -9.40
C SER A 42 -26.19 12.66 -10.32
N GLN A 43 -26.45 13.88 -9.84
CA GLN A 43 -27.04 14.95 -10.66
C GLN A 43 -26.21 16.23 -10.87
N ASP A 44 -25.23 16.59 -10.03
CA ASP A 44 -24.65 17.97 -10.10
C ASP A 44 -23.14 18.11 -10.36
N GLN A 45 -22.37 17.04 -10.57
CA GLN A 45 -20.91 17.18 -10.79
C GLN A 45 -20.43 16.78 -12.19
N GLN A 46 -21.11 17.30 -13.23
CA GLN A 46 -20.61 17.27 -14.61
C GLN A 46 -19.66 18.45 -14.94
N GLN A 47 -19.29 19.29 -13.97
CA GLN A 47 -18.40 20.43 -14.19
C GLN A 47 -16.99 20.17 -13.66
N GLN A 48 -16.15 19.59 -14.53
CA GLN A 48 -14.71 19.84 -14.68
C GLN A 48 -13.74 19.59 -13.50
N GLN A 49 -14.20 19.16 -12.32
CA GLN A 49 -13.33 18.86 -11.19
C GLN A 49 -13.03 17.35 -11.10
N GLN A 50 -11.75 17.00 -10.91
CA GLN A 50 -11.36 15.59 -10.77
C GLN A 50 -12.03 14.99 -9.52
N PRO A 51 -12.65 13.80 -9.62
CA PRO A 51 -13.32 13.20 -8.48
C PRO A 51 -12.31 12.85 -7.38
N ALA A 52 -12.75 12.95 -6.12
CA ALA A 52 -11.98 12.43 -5.00
C ALA A 52 -11.64 10.94 -5.22
N ILE A 53 -10.53 10.48 -4.64
CA ILE A 53 -10.06 9.11 -4.79
C ILE A 53 -10.19 8.34 -3.47
N LEU A 54 -10.68 7.12 -3.56
CA LEU A 54 -10.67 6.16 -2.47
C LEU A 54 -9.39 5.34 -2.54
N ILE A 55 -8.57 5.46 -1.50
CA ILE A 55 -7.35 4.70 -1.34
C ILE A 55 -7.58 3.62 -0.29
N ARG A 56 -7.20 2.38 -0.59
CA ARG A 56 -7.26 1.26 0.34
C ARG A 56 -5.92 0.57 0.44
N ALA A 57 -5.47 0.29 1.65
CA ALA A 57 -4.28 -0.51 1.91
C ALA A 57 -4.66 -1.80 2.62
N THR A 58 -4.11 -2.93 2.18
CA THR A 58 -4.36 -4.22 2.81
C THR A 58 -3.11 -5.07 2.89
N ASP A 59 -2.99 -5.88 3.95
CA ASP A 59 -1.99 -6.93 3.98
C ASP A 59 -2.31 -8.00 2.92
N GLY A 60 -1.27 -8.40 2.21
CA GLY A 60 -1.27 -9.56 1.31
C GLY A 60 -1.24 -10.88 2.05
N ASN A 61 -1.40 -10.87 3.38
CA ASN A 61 -1.66 -12.05 4.20
C ASN A 61 -3.10 -12.54 3.96
N THR A 62 -3.46 -12.78 2.69
CA THR A 62 -4.44 -13.82 2.39
C THR A 62 -3.82 -15.11 2.93
N GLY A 63 -4.53 -15.90 3.73
CA GLY A 63 -4.01 -17.11 4.40
C GLY A 63 -3.53 -18.25 3.49
N ALA A 64 -2.89 -17.94 2.37
CA ALA A 64 -2.16 -18.84 1.52
C ALA A 64 -0.68 -18.81 1.96
N PRO A 65 -0.19 -19.85 2.68
CA PRO A 65 1.25 -20.04 2.78
C PRO A 65 1.77 -20.17 1.34
N ASN A 66 2.88 -19.51 1.05
CA ASN A 66 3.72 -19.66 -0.14
C ASN A 66 3.24 -20.78 -1.10
N PRO A 67 2.75 -20.51 -2.32
CA PRO A 67 2.13 -21.53 -3.18
C PRO A 67 3.06 -22.71 -3.53
N LYS A 68 4.37 -22.55 -3.30
CA LYS A 68 5.36 -23.65 -3.43
C LYS A 68 5.40 -24.63 -2.25
N LYS A 69 4.73 -24.36 -1.13
CA LYS A 69 4.72 -25.21 0.08
C LYS A 69 3.32 -25.71 0.49
N ALA A 70 2.27 -25.40 -0.27
CA ALA A 70 0.90 -25.77 0.05
C ALA A 70 0.44 -27.10 -0.61
N LYS A 71 1.27 -28.15 -0.54
CA LYS A 71 0.87 -29.51 -0.97
C LYS A 71 0.61 -30.48 0.17
N THR A 72 0.80 -30.06 1.41
CA THR A 72 0.53 -30.91 2.57
C THR A 72 -0.22 -30.07 3.60
N ASP A 73 -1.31 -30.62 4.12
CA ASP A 73 -2.08 -30.08 5.25
C ASP A 73 -3.15 -29.03 4.94
N LYS A 74 -4.12 -29.49 4.15
CA LYS A 74 -5.46 -28.88 3.98
C LYS A 74 -6.30 -29.08 5.26
N LYS A 75 -5.87 -28.58 6.44
CA LYS A 75 -6.70 -28.65 7.65
C LYS A 75 -6.41 -27.64 8.79
N THR A 76 -5.88 -26.46 8.53
CA THR A 76 -5.77 -25.39 9.56
C THR A 76 -6.03 -23.96 9.06
N ALA A 77 -6.61 -23.78 7.87
CA ALA A 77 -6.90 -22.45 7.31
C ALA A 77 -8.16 -21.76 7.90
N ALA A 78 -8.55 -22.09 9.14
CA ALA A 78 -9.81 -21.68 9.77
C ALA A 78 -9.64 -20.97 11.13
N ALA A 79 -8.45 -20.41 11.43
CA ALA A 79 -8.27 -19.47 12.54
C ALA A 79 -7.96 -18.08 11.96
N GLY A 80 -9.03 -17.31 11.73
CA GLY A 80 -9.01 -16.05 10.99
C GLY A 80 -8.17 -14.95 11.64
N ALA A 81 -6.92 -14.82 11.21
CA ALA A 81 -6.24 -13.54 11.30
C ALA A 81 -7.02 -12.53 10.45
N LYS A 82 -7.74 -11.62 11.09
CA LYS A 82 -8.53 -10.59 10.40
C LYS A 82 -7.59 -9.77 9.51
N LYS A 83 -7.73 -9.93 8.19
CA LYS A 83 -7.02 -9.15 7.17
C LYS A 83 -7.09 -7.66 7.53
N VAL A 84 -5.95 -7.01 7.67
CA VAL A 84 -5.88 -5.57 7.94
C VAL A 84 -6.35 -4.84 6.70
N LYS A 85 -7.37 -3.99 6.86
CA LYS A 85 -7.94 -3.19 5.76
C LYS A 85 -8.02 -1.74 6.23
N LEU A 86 -7.22 -0.89 5.61
CA LEU A 86 -7.19 0.55 5.83
C LEU A 86 -7.85 1.23 4.62
N SER A 87 -8.57 2.31 4.85
CA SER A 87 -9.14 3.13 3.78
C SER A 87 -9.15 4.59 4.14
N THR A 88 -8.89 5.46 3.16
CA THR A 88 -8.99 6.92 3.26
C THR A 88 -9.55 7.49 1.96
N VAL A 89 -10.23 8.63 2.04
CA VAL A 89 -10.70 9.40 0.88
C VAL A 89 -9.83 10.63 0.75
N VAL A 90 -9.33 10.88 -0.46
CA VAL A 90 -8.42 11.98 -0.76
C VAL A 90 -9.05 12.89 -1.81
N SER A 91 -9.19 14.17 -1.47
CA SER A 91 -9.65 15.21 -2.37
C SER A 91 -8.59 15.54 -3.42
N PRO A 92 -8.97 16.01 -4.62
CA PRO A 92 -8.01 16.34 -5.68
C PRO A 92 -6.98 17.41 -5.26
N GLU A 93 -7.39 18.37 -4.42
CA GLU A 93 -6.53 19.45 -3.93
C GLU A 93 -5.41 18.97 -3.00
N GLU A 94 -5.65 17.90 -2.25
CA GLU A 94 -4.72 17.35 -1.26
C GLU A 94 -3.90 16.18 -1.82
N LEU A 95 -4.14 15.80 -3.08
CA LEU A 95 -3.59 14.60 -3.70
C LEU A 95 -2.05 14.64 -3.77
N GLU A 96 -1.49 15.79 -4.14
CA GLU A 96 -0.04 15.96 -4.21
C GLU A 96 0.61 15.84 -2.83
N ALA A 97 0.07 16.55 -1.83
CA ALA A 97 0.54 16.50 -0.45
C ALA A 97 0.42 15.07 0.14
N PHE A 98 -0.67 14.37 -0.16
CA PHE A 98 -0.89 12.99 0.24
C PHE A 98 0.19 12.06 -0.31
N TYR A 99 0.46 12.12 -1.62
CA TYR A 99 1.45 11.23 -2.24
C TYR A 99 2.89 11.59 -1.86
N ALA A 100 3.19 12.85 -1.55
CA ALA A 100 4.48 13.25 -0.99
C ALA A 100 4.74 12.54 0.36
N ARG A 101 3.78 12.60 1.29
CA ARG A 101 3.88 11.90 2.58
C ARG A 101 3.88 10.39 2.44
N TYR A 102 3.04 9.85 1.56
CA TYR A 102 3.03 8.42 1.23
C TYR A 102 4.41 7.95 0.77
N ALA A 103 5.10 8.73 -0.09
CA ALA A 103 6.43 8.38 -0.57
C ALA A 103 7.46 8.30 0.57
N GLU A 104 7.37 9.19 1.58
CA GLU A 104 8.24 9.16 2.75
C GLU A 104 7.99 7.90 3.60
N VAL A 105 6.72 7.59 3.90
CA VAL A 105 6.32 6.36 4.61
C VAL A 105 6.82 5.12 3.88
N CYS A 106 6.69 5.11 2.55
CA CYS A 106 7.17 4.04 1.68
C CYS A 106 8.70 3.88 1.74
N LYS A 107 9.47 4.98 1.66
CA LYS A 107 10.93 4.95 1.76
C LYS A 107 11.40 4.40 3.11
N ALA A 108 10.75 4.81 4.19
CA ALA A 108 11.05 4.35 5.54
C ALA A 108 10.67 2.87 5.78
N GLY A 109 9.53 2.43 5.22
CA GLY A 109 9.03 1.07 5.40
C GLY A 109 9.66 0.01 4.49
N MET A 110 10.07 0.38 3.27
CA MET A 110 10.59 -0.55 2.24
C MET A 110 12.12 -0.61 2.18
N THR A 111 12.76 -0.78 3.34
CA THR A 111 14.23 -0.83 3.47
C THR A 111 14.86 -2.17 3.06
N GLY A 112 14.06 -3.22 2.88
CA GLY A 112 14.53 -4.58 2.60
C GLY A 112 14.98 -4.87 1.16
N LEU A 113 14.93 -3.89 0.24
CA LEU A 113 15.31 -4.12 -1.16
C LEU A 113 16.84 -4.13 -1.35
N LYS A 114 17.33 -5.04 -2.21
CA LYS A 114 18.75 -5.10 -2.58
C LYS A 114 19.17 -3.78 -3.23
N LYS A 115 20.30 -3.21 -2.77
CA LYS A 115 20.89 -2.00 -3.37
C LYS A 115 21.25 -2.26 -4.84
N ARG A 116 21.00 -1.26 -5.70
CA ARG A 116 21.36 -1.30 -7.12
C ARG A 116 22.85 -1.58 -7.27
N ASP A 117 23.19 -2.58 -8.08
CA ASP A 117 24.58 -2.87 -8.42
C ASP A 117 25.17 -1.70 -9.24
N ARG A 118 26.32 -1.19 -8.80
CA ARG A 118 27.05 -0.07 -9.43
C ARG A 118 28.37 -0.52 -10.07
N SER A 119 28.64 -1.83 -10.13
CA SER A 119 29.91 -2.42 -10.58
C SER A 119 30.35 -1.97 -11.98
N LYS A 120 29.43 -1.72 -12.92
CA LYS A 120 29.78 -1.32 -14.30
C LYS A 120 30.12 0.16 -14.52
N LYS A 121 30.00 1.04 -13.51
CA LYS A 121 30.27 2.49 -13.69
C LYS A 121 31.65 2.96 -13.22
N LYS A 122 32.41 2.11 -12.50
CA LYS A 122 33.72 2.51 -11.96
C LYS A 122 34.89 2.34 -12.93
N THR A 123 34.74 1.60 -14.04
CA THR A 123 35.83 1.39 -15.02
C THR A 123 35.91 2.43 -16.14
N ALA A 124 34.95 3.36 -16.23
CA ALA A 124 34.90 4.36 -17.31
C ALA A 124 35.33 5.78 -16.90
N LYS A 125 35.80 6.00 -15.66
CA LYS A 125 36.16 7.35 -15.15
C LYS A 125 37.58 7.44 -14.59
N GLY A 126 38.48 6.57 -15.04
CA GLY A 126 39.87 6.48 -14.56
C GLY A 126 40.87 6.05 -15.64
N LYS A 127 40.67 6.51 -16.88
CA LYS A 127 41.73 6.56 -17.90
C LYS A 127 41.69 7.94 -18.54
N ALA A 128 42.40 8.87 -17.91
CA ALA A 128 42.92 10.11 -18.47
C ALA A 128 44.38 10.15 -18.03
#